data_AF-A0A1G8RXX2-F1
#
_entry.id   AF-A0A1G8RXX2-F1
#
_cell.length_a   1.000
_cell.length_b   1.000
_cell.length_c   1.000
_cell.angle_alpha   90.00
_cell.angle_beta   90.00
_cell.angle_gamma   90.00
#
_symmetry.space_group_name_H-M   'P 1'
#
loop_
_entity.id
_entity.type
_entity.pdbx_description
1 polymer ?
#
loop_
_entity_poly.entity_id
_entity_poly.type
_entity_poly.pdbx_seq_one_letter_code
_entity_poly.pdbx_strand_id
1 'polypeptide(L)'
;MVKTYSKGARRRAKKAAQTGGLDLPGLAPVQRRERNGRARREIRDRDPARQALEVRCRQAGVAVSSASLREMRAPWLGCSAGRAMAARVTDHEERAELWDAIQHMRRVQRAYDAAIGAPFRHARGLQLLVPQEALEADADTPPVDERSDEEKQRDATAARMRLEGWLGYTDKAARSEALDVVLDDVAPGDVEGLLSALRCVSDGLRGRRMVWRGRG
;
A
#
# COMPACT_ATOMS: atom_id res chain seq x y z
N MET A 1 -21.44 -33.09 32.76
CA MET A 1 -20.77 -32.98 31.45
C MET A 1 -21.42 -31.84 30.66
N VAL A 2 -20.79 -30.66 30.58
CA VAL A 2 -21.42 -29.44 30.03
C VAL A 2 -21.21 -29.39 28.52
N LYS A 3 -22.28 -29.57 27.73
CA LYS A 3 -22.21 -29.45 26.26
C LYS A 3 -22.00 -27.98 25.87
N THR A 4 -20.84 -27.65 25.32
CA THR A 4 -20.53 -26.35 24.73
C THR A 4 -21.27 -26.20 23.40
N TYR A 5 -22.32 -25.39 23.38
CA TYR A 5 -23.07 -25.09 22.16
C TYR A 5 -22.50 -23.86 21.45
N SER A 6 -22.42 -23.90 20.12
CA SER A 6 -22.15 -22.71 19.31
C SER A 6 -23.25 -21.66 19.49
N LYS A 7 -22.94 -20.37 19.30
CA LYS A 7 -23.90 -19.26 19.49
C LYS A 7 -25.21 -19.47 18.70
N GLY A 8 -25.12 -20.08 17.51
CA GLY A 8 -26.29 -20.42 16.68
C GLY A 8 -27.14 -21.57 17.25
N ALA A 9 -26.53 -22.56 17.88
CA ALA A 9 -27.26 -23.65 18.54
C ALA A 9 -27.95 -23.16 19.83
N ARG A 10 -27.30 -22.27 20.59
CA ARG A 10 -27.89 -21.64 21.78
C ARG A 10 -29.15 -20.83 21.46
N ARG A 11 -29.15 -20.13 20.32
CA ARG A 11 -30.28 -19.31 19.86
C ARG A 11 -31.48 -20.15 19.39
N ARG A 12 -31.22 -21.30 18.77
CA ARG A 12 -32.26 -22.27 18.36
C ARG A 12 -32.86 -23.00 19.56
N ALA A 13 -32.03 -23.42 20.52
CA ALA A 13 -32.50 -24.01 21.77
C ALA A 13 -33.38 -23.05 22.58
N LYS A 14 -33.02 -21.75 22.66
CA LYS A 14 -33.84 -20.72 23.32
C LYS A 14 -35.18 -20.48 22.65
N LYS A 15 -35.26 -20.62 21.31
CA LYS A 15 -36.49 -20.48 20.54
C LYS A 15 -37.41 -21.71 20.68
N ALA A 16 -36.82 -22.90 20.78
CA ALA A 16 -37.55 -24.15 21.06
C ALA A 16 -38.10 -24.18 22.50
N ALA A 17 -37.33 -23.69 23.48
CA ALA A 17 -37.78 -23.56 24.87
C ALA A 17 -38.93 -22.55 25.05
N GLN A 18 -39.10 -21.60 24.12
CA GLN A 18 -40.23 -20.66 24.10
C GLN A 18 -41.52 -21.25 23.51
N THR A 19 -41.45 -22.39 22.82
CA THR A 19 -42.62 -23.00 22.16
C THR A 19 -43.21 -24.18 22.93
N GLY A 20 -42.61 -24.58 24.06
CA GLY A 20 -43.15 -25.63 24.91
C GLY A 20 -42.70 -25.50 26.37
N GLY A 21 -43.64 -25.08 27.23
CA GLY A 21 -43.76 -25.64 28.58
C GLY A 21 -42.85 -25.12 29.69
N LEU A 22 -42.57 -23.81 29.76
CA LEU A 22 -42.14 -23.18 31.02
C LEU A 22 -42.91 -21.86 31.20
N ASP A 23 -43.72 -21.84 32.25
CA ASP A 23 -44.67 -20.80 32.64
C ASP A 23 -43.92 -19.54 33.11
N LEU A 24 -43.42 -18.75 32.15
CA LEU A 24 -42.91 -17.40 32.40
C LEU A 24 -44.08 -16.42 32.23
N PRO A 25 -44.36 -15.54 33.21
CA PRO A 25 -45.51 -14.63 33.15
C PRO A 25 -45.45 -13.82 31.85
N GLY A 26 -46.53 -13.94 31.08
CA GLY A 26 -46.60 -13.61 29.66
C GLY A 26 -46.06 -12.23 29.33
N LEU A 27 -44.91 -12.21 28.64
CA LEU A 27 -44.49 -11.04 27.89
C LEU A 27 -45.59 -10.76 26.86
N ALA A 28 -46.27 -9.62 27.01
CA ALA A 28 -47.31 -9.19 26.10
C ALA A 28 -46.81 -9.28 24.64
N PRO A 29 -47.66 -9.74 23.70
CA PRO A 29 -47.27 -9.90 22.32
C PRO A 29 -46.77 -8.55 21.78
N VAL A 30 -45.47 -8.46 21.51
CA VAL A 30 -44.87 -7.27 20.91
C VAL A 30 -45.42 -7.17 19.49
N GLN A 31 -46.32 -6.21 19.26
CA GLN A 31 -46.80 -5.92 17.91
C GLN A 31 -45.60 -5.61 17.03
N ARG A 32 -45.40 -6.41 15.99
CA ARG A 32 -44.36 -6.14 15.00
C ARG A 32 -44.73 -4.86 14.30
N ARG A 33 -43.88 -3.85 14.42
CA ARG A 33 -44.01 -2.57 13.73
C ARG A 33 -44.33 -2.82 12.25
N GLU A 34 -45.46 -2.31 11.80
CA GLU A 34 -45.87 -2.45 10.40
C GLU A 34 -44.79 -1.89 9.49
N ARG A 35 -44.66 -2.50 8.32
CA ARG A 35 -43.68 -2.09 7.32
C ARG A 35 -44.09 -0.72 6.79
N ASN A 36 -43.56 0.35 7.38
CA ASN A 36 -43.68 1.70 6.84
C ASN A 36 -43.34 1.62 5.35
N GLY A 37 -44.31 1.84 4.45
CA GLY A 37 -44.26 1.53 3.01
C GLY A 37 -43.13 2.19 2.19
N ARG A 38 -42.12 2.76 2.84
CA ARG A 38 -40.85 3.15 2.26
C ARG A 38 -40.14 1.91 1.73
N ALA A 39 -39.77 1.98 0.45
CA ALA A 39 -38.89 0.99 -0.17
C ALA A 39 -37.66 0.80 0.72
N ARG A 40 -37.37 -0.45 1.07
CA ARG A 40 -36.17 -0.81 1.82
C ARG A 40 -35.00 -0.31 0.97
N ARG A 41 -34.16 0.58 1.52
CA ARG A 41 -32.96 1.05 0.82
C ARG A 41 -32.16 -0.21 0.48
N GLU A 42 -32.13 -0.60 -0.78
CA GLU A 42 -31.19 -1.63 -1.24
C GLU A 42 -29.81 -1.07 -0.90
N ILE A 43 -29.15 -1.72 0.05
CA ILE A 43 -27.71 -1.58 0.18
C ILE A 43 -27.18 -2.25 -1.08
N ARG A 44 -27.14 -1.51 -2.19
CA ARG A 44 -26.27 -1.87 -3.31
C ARG A 44 -24.91 -2.07 -2.66
N ASP A 45 -24.34 -3.24 -2.87
CA ASP A 45 -22.98 -3.60 -2.50
C ASP A 45 -22.04 -2.62 -3.22
N ARG A 46 -21.94 -1.42 -2.66
CA ARG A 46 -21.15 -0.32 -3.19
C ARG A 46 -19.77 -0.60 -2.69
N ASP A 47 -18.88 -0.99 -3.61
CA ASP A 47 -17.44 -1.01 -3.37
C ASP A 47 -17.07 0.24 -2.56
N PRO A 48 -16.63 0.10 -1.29
CA PRO A 48 -16.36 1.23 -0.42
C PRO A 48 -15.26 2.13 -0.99
N ALA A 49 -14.38 1.60 -1.85
CA ALA A 49 -13.32 2.37 -2.50
C ALA A 49 -13.84 3.30 -3.60
N ARG A 50 -15.05 3.08 -4.13
CA ARG A 50 -15.54 3.82 -5.31
C ARG A 50 -15.59 5.33 -5.09
N GLN A 51 -16.09 5.80 -3.95
CA GLN A 51 -16.16 7.24 -3.66
C GLN A 51 -14.77 7.88 -3.60
N ALA A 52 -13.80 7.19 -2.97
CA ALA A 52 -12.42 7.67 -2.91
C ALA A 52 -11.79 7.73 -4.30
N LEU A 53 -12.05 6.75 -5.16
CA LEU A 53 -11.58 6.73 -6.55
C LEU A 53 -12.22 7.84 -7.39
N GLU A 54 -13.51 8.12 -7.22
CA GLU A 54 -14.18 9.25 -7.88
C GLU A 54 -13.57 10.60 -7.47
N VAL A 55 -13.19 10.76 -6.20
CA VAL A 55 -12.47 11.95 -5.72
C VAL A 55 -11.09 12.05 -6.39
N ARG A 56 -10.33 10.94 -6.48
CA ARG A 56 -9.03 10.94 -7.17
C ARG A 56 -9.16 11.30 -8.66
N CYS A 57 -10.18 10.78 -9.36
CA CYS A 57 -10.47 11.17 -10.74
C CYS A 57 -10.64 12.69 -10.86
N ARG A 58 -11.42 13.31 -9.97
CA ARG A 58 -11.66 14.76 -9.97
C ARG A 58 -10.40 15.56 -9.67
N GLN A 59 -9.60 15.12 -8.68
CA GLN A 59 -8.32 15.75 -8.35
C GLN A 59 -7.32 15.67 -9.51
N ALA A 60 -7.36 14.59 -10.28
CA ALA A 60 -6.56 14.40 -11.49
C ALA A 60 -7.14 15.08 -12.74
N GLY A 61 -8.33 15.72 -12.65
CA GLY A 61 -8.99 16.33 -13.80
C GLY A 61 -9.52 15.33 -14.84
N VAL A 62 -9.67 14.05 -14.50
CA VAL A 62 -10.12 12.99 -15.41
C VAL A 62 -11.61 12.70 -15.19
N ALA A 63 -12.35 12.52 -16.29
CA ALA A 63 -13.75 12.11 -16.22
C ALA A 63 -13.91 10.77 -15.50
N VAL A 64 -14.94 10.65 -14.66
CA VAL A 64 -15.26 9.40 -13.96
C VAL A 64 -15.81 8.39 -14.97
N SER A 65 -15.01 7.37 -15.27
CA SER A 65 -15.35 6.24 -16.15
C SER A 65 -14.85 4.95 -15.52
N SER A 66 -15.31 3.79 -16.01
CA SER A 66 -14.81 2.49 -15.52
C SER A 66 -13.30 2.34 -15.76
N ALA A 67 -12.79 2.88 -16.87
CA ALA A 67 -11.37 2.90 -17.20
C ALA A 67 -10.57 3.81 -16.25
N SER A 68 -11.05 5.03 -15.99
CA SER A 68 -10.35 5.94 -15.07
C SER A 68 -10.40 5.45 -13.63
N LEU A 69 -11.50 4.83 -13.19
CA LEU A 69 -11.58 4.20 -11.87
C LEU A 69 -10.60 3.02 -11.73
N ARG A 70 -10.38 2.25 -12.81
CA ARG A 70 -9.37 1.18 -12.83
C ARG A 70 -7.97 1.76 -12.73
N GLU A 71 -7.66 2.81 -13.49
CA GLU A 71 -6.37 3.49 -13.44
C GLU A 71 -6.12 4.10 -12.05
N MET A 72 -7.14 4.73 -11.43
CA MET A 72 -7.04 5.33 -10.10
C MET A 72 -6.80 4.34 -8.96
N ARG A 73 -6.97 3.03 -9.22
CA ARG A 73 -6.60 1.95 -8.29
C ARG A 73 -5.13 1.59 -8.37
N ALA A 74 -4.41 2.02 -9.40
CA ALA A 74 -3.01 1.68 -9.55
C ALA A 74 -2.17 2.23 -8.39
N PRO A 75 -1.25 1.42 -7.83
CA PRO A 75 -0.50 1.79 -6.63
C PRO A 75 0.43 2.99 -6.85
N TRP A 76 0.92 3.19 -8.08
CA TRP A 76 1.83 4.28 -8.42
C TRP A 76 1.22 5.68 -8.25
N LEU A 77 -0.10 5.83 -8.27
CA LEU A 77 -0.74 7.13 -8.06
C LEU A 77 -0.66 7.60 -6.59
N GLY A 78 -0.25 6.72 -5.67
CA GLY A 78 -0.12 7.01 -4.25
C GLY A 78 1.05 7.92 -3.88
N CYS A 79 2.09 8.04 -4.71
CA CYS A 79 3.31 8.81 -4.39
C CYS A 79 3.70 9.79 -5.50
N SER A 80 4.59 10.73 -5.18
CA SER A 80 5.08 11.76 -6.11
C SER A 80 5.80 11.16 -7.31
N ALA A 81 6.73 10.23 -7.07
CA ALA A 81 7.46 9.52 -8.13
C ALA A 81 6.53 8.79 -9.11
N GLY A 82 5.59 8.00 -8.58
CA GLY A 82 4.70 7.18 -9.40
C GLY A 82 3.68 8.01 -10.18
N ARG A 83 3.20 9.14 -9.63
CA ARG A 83 2.37 10.10 -10.38
C ARG A 83 3.15 10.74 -11.54
N ALA A 84 4.38 11.18 -11.31
CA ALA A 84 5.20 11.77 -12.37
C ALA A 84 5.55 10.76 -13.47
N MET A 85 5.89 9.53 -13.09
CA MET A 85 6.08 8.42 -14.02
C MET A 85 4.82 8.16 -14.86
N ALA A 86 3.66 7.99 -14.22
CA ALA A 86 2.39 7.72 -14.91
C ALA A 86 1.93 8.87 -15.80
N ALA A 87 2.32 10.12 -15.51
CA ALA A 87 2.00 11.27 -16.35
C ALA A 87 2.78 11.30 -17.68
N ARG A 88 3.93 10.62 -17.76
CA ARG A 88 4.83 10.67 -18.93
C ARG A 88 4.91 9.38 -19.73
N VAL A 89 4.89 8.25 -19.03
CA VAL A 89 4.92 6.93 -19.67
C VAL A 89 3.49 6.52 -19.93
N THR A 90 3.14 6.14 -21.16
CA THR A 90 1.78 5.65 -21.50
C THR A 90 1.71 4.14 -21.54
N ASP A 91 2.82 3.49 -21.85
CA ASP A 91 2.93 2.04 -21.92
C ASP A 91 2.79 1.40 -20.52
N HIS A 92 1.95 0.37 -20.42
CA HIS A 92 1.64 -0.26 -19.15
C HIS A 92 2.78 -1.12 -18.64
N GLU A 93 3.47 -1.83 -19.54
CA GLU A 93 4.59 -2.69 -19.18
C GLU A 93 5.75 -1.84 -18.66
N GLU A 94 6.13 -0.77 -19.38
CA GLU A 94 7.16 0.17 -18.94
C GLU A 94 6.80 0.81 -17.58
N ARG A 95 5.54 1.21 -17.36
CA ARG A 95 5.10 1.70 -16.03
C ARG A 95 5.29 0.67 -14.93
N ALA A 96 4.96 -0.59 -15.19
CA ALA A 96 5.18 -1.67 -14.22
C ALA A 96 6.68 -1.85 -13.95
N GLU A 97 7.52 -1.82 -14.99
CA GLU A 97 8.97 -1.94 -14.86
C GLU A 97 9.58 -0.82 -13.99
N LEU A 98 9.16 0.42 -14.24
CA LEU A 98 9.62 1.59 -13.50
C LEU A 98 9.04 1.64 -12.09
N TRP A 99 7.82 1.14 -11.90
CA TRP A 99 7.25 0.98 -10.56
C TRP A 99 8.02 -0.03 -9.72
N ASP A 100 8.43 -1.16 -10.31
CA ASP A 100 9.31 -2.13 -9.63
C ASP A 100 10.64 -1.49 -9.24
N ALA A 101 11.21 -0.61 -10.08
CA ALA A 101 12.41 0.15 -9.77
C ALA A 101 12.20 1.08 -8.55
N ILE A 102 11.09 1.84 -8.52
CA ILE A 102 10.72 2.69 -7.37
C ILE A 102 10.62 1.85 -6.09
N GLN A 103 9.91 0.72 -6.15
CA GLN A 103 9.70 -0.15 -5.00
C GLN A 103 11.00 -0.83 -4.54
N HIS A 104 11.88 -1.17 -5.48
CA HIS A 104 13.20 -1.71 -5.17
C HIS A 104 14.07 -0.67 -4.44
N MET A 105 14.16 0.57 -4.96
CA MET A 105 14.89 1.65 -4.32
C MET A 105 14.45 1.84 -2.86
N ARG A 106 13.14 1.90 -2.62
CA ARG A 106 12.56 2.04 -1.28
C ARG A 106 12.88 0.85 -0.38
N ARG A 107 12.82 -0.38 -0.91
CA ARG A 107 13.15 -1.60 -0.16
C ARG A 107 14.62 -1.62 0.26
N VAL A 108 15.52 -1.29 -0.67
CA VAL A 108 16.96 -1.22 -0.41
C VAL A 108 17.27 -0.15 0.64
N GLN A 109 16.70 1.04 0.50
CA GLN A 109 16.91 2.11 1.47
C GLN A 109 16.37 1.72 2.86
N ARG A 110 15.15 1.15 2.93
CA ARG A 110 14.56 0.69 4.20
C ARG A 110 15.42 -0.38 4.87
N ALA A 111 15.93 -1.35 4.11
CA ALA A 111 16.81 -2.39 4.64
C ALA A 111 18.14 -1.81 5.15
N TYR A 112 18.70 -0.84 4.42
CA TYR A 112 19.93 -0.16 4.81
C TYR A 112 19.75 0.69 6.07
N ASP A 113 18.69 1.51 6.13
CA ASP A 113 18.36 2.33 7.31
C ASP A 113 18.17 1.44 8.55
N ALA A 114 17.43 0.34 8.43
CA ALA A 114 17.26 -0.62 9.53
C ALA A 114 18.59 -1.23 9.99
N ALA A 115 19.47 -1.59 9.06
CA ALA A 115 20.77 -2.19 9.36
C ALA A 115 21.73 -1.24 10.10
N ILE A 116 21.61 0.08 9.89
CA ILE A 116 22.42 1.09 10.60
C ILE A 116 21.72 1.65 11.85
N GLY A 117 20.55 1.12 12.22
CA GLY A 117 19.74 1.62 13.33
C GLY A 117 19.12 2.99 13.09
N ALA A 118 18.97 3.43 11.84
CA ALA A 118 18.30 4.67 11.50
C ALA A 118 16.77 4.54 11.66
N PRO A 119 16.06 5.62 12.04
CA PRO A 119 14.61 5.61 12.15
C PRO A 119 13.95 5.38 10.78
N PHE A 120 12.74 4.80 10.78
CA PHE A 120 11.98 4.56 9.56
C PHE A 120 11.63 5.87 8.83
N ARG A 121 12.20 6.04 7.64
CA ARG A 121 11.81 7.09 6.69
C ARG A 121 10.47 6.69 6.05
N HIS A 122 9.35 7.03 6.66
CA HIS A 122 8.07 6.96 5.94
C HIS A 122 7.99 8.19 5.03
N ALA A 123 7.41 8.07 3.82
CA ALA A 123 7.14 9.17 2.89
C ALA A 123 6.32 10.35 3.48
N ARG A 124 5.85 10.25 4.74
CA ARG A 124 5.22 11.30 5.54
C ARG A 124 5.65 11.29 7.03
N GLY A 125 6.65 10.48 7.42
CA GLY A 125 6.82 10.02 8.79
C GLY A 125 8.08 10.48 9.51
N LEU A 126 8.67 11.61 9.13
CA LEU A 126 9.56 12.34 10.04
C LEU A 126 8.79 13.19 11.09
N GLN A 127 7.46 13.02 11.18
CA GLN A 127 6.60 13.81 12.07
C GLN A 127 6.05 13.07 13.30
N LEU A 128 6.34 11.79 13.48
CA LEU A 128 5.85 11.04 14.65
C LEU A 128 7.00 10.24 15.26
N LEU A 129 7.65 10.85 16.25
CA LEU A 129 8.29 10.14 17.35
C LEU A 129 7.20 9.29 18.04
N VAL A 130 6.98 8.06 17.56
CA VAL A 130 5.98 7.17 18.15
C VAL A 130 6.59 6.45 19.37
N PRO A 131 5.88 6.39 20.52
CA PRO A 131 6.32 5.62 21.68
C PRO A 131 6.54 4.14 21.36
N GLN A 132 7.56 3.53 21.95
CA GLN A 132 7.94 2.12 21.76
C GLN A 132 6.81 1.11 22.04
N GLU A 133 5.77 1.52 22.76
CA GLU A 133 4.60 0.69 23.12
C GLU A 133 3.70 0.34 21.92
N ALA A 134 3.88 0.98 20.75
CA ALA A 134 3.15 0.67 19.52
C ALA A 134 3.84 -0.40 18.62
N LEU A 135 4.91 -1.04 19.11
CA LEU A 135 5.64 -2.12 18.42
C LEU A 135 5.05 -3.51 18.70
N GLU A 136 3.72 -3.63 18.85
CA GLU A 136 3.09 -4.94 18.84
C GLU A 136 3.16 -5.54 17.43
N ALA A 137 3.58 -6.80 17.34
CA ALA A 137 3.73 -7.50 16.07
C ALA A 137 2.37 -7.63 15.36
N ASP A 138 2.14 -6.78 14.35
CA ASP A 138 0.96 -6.82 13.49
C ASP A 138 1.18 -7.74 12.28
N ALA A 139 0.17 -7.85 11.42
CA ALA A 139 0.23 -8.63 10.18
C ALA A 139 1.25 -8.09 9.14
N ASP A 140 1.83 -6.90 9.37
CA ASP A 140 2.89 -6.31 8.57
C ASP A 140 4.29 -6.57 9.16
N THR A 141 4.37 -7.30 10.29
CA THR A 141 5.63 -7.77 10.86
C THR A 141 6.29 -8.77 9.92
N PRO A 142 7.49 -8.47 9.39
CA PRO A 142 8.16 -9.38 8.47
C PRO A 142 8.46 -10.72 9.15
N PRO A 143 8.53 -11.82 8.37
CA PRO A 143 8.94 -13.12 8.92
C PRO A 143 10.28 -12.99 9.65
N VAL A 144 10.43 -13.79 10.72
CA VAL A 144 11.65 -13.79 11.53
C VAL A 144 12.85 -14.07 10.64
N ASP A 145 13.76 -13.10 10.56
CA ASP A 145 14.97 -13.18 9.77
C ASP A 145 16.08 -13.81 10.63
N GLU A 146 16.35 -15.09 10.36
CA GLU A 146 17.33 -15.93 11.08
C GLU A 146 18.79 -15.54 10.82
N ARG A 147 19.04 -14.65 9.85
CA ARG A 147 20.40 -14.14 9.58
C ARG A 147 20.95 -13.38 10.77
N SER A 148 22.26 -13.45 10.96
CA SER A 148 22.94 -12.60 11.95
C SER A 148 22.84 -11.12 11.58
N ASP A 149 22.99 -10.24 12.57
CA ASP A 149 22.95 -8.80 12.33
C ASP A 149 24.07 -8.35 11.37
N GLU A 150 25.25 -9.00 11.45
CA GLU A 150 26.37 -8.77 10.53
C GLU A 150 26.06 -9.21 9.09
N GLU A 151 25.34 -10.32 8.90
CA GLU A 151 24.88 -10.77 7.58
C GLU A 151 23.86 -9.80 7.01
N LYS A 152 22.87 -9.38 7.82
CA LYS A 152 21.87 -8.38 7.43
C LYS A 152 22.53 -7.07 7.00
N GLN A 153 23.51 -6.60 7.77
CA GLN A 153 24.21 -5.35 7.48
C GLN A 153 25.05 -5.45 6.20
N ARG A 154 25.78 -6.56 6.01
CA ARG A 154 26.56 -6.78 4.79
C ARG A 154 25.67 -6.84 3.56
N ASP A 155 24.56 -7.56 3.63
CA ASP A 155 23.60 -7.69 2.52
C ASP A 155 22.94 -6.35 2.18
N ALA A 156 22.50 -5.61 3.19
CA ALA A 156 21.87 -4.30 3.00
C ALA A 156 22.86 -3.29 2.40
N THR A 157 24.11 -3.27 2.88
CA THR A 157 25.18 -2.43 2.33
C THR A 157 25.49 -2.81 0.89
N ALA A 158 25.65 -4.10 0.59
CA ALA A 158 25.90 -4.57 -0.77
C ALA A 158 24.74 -4.21 -1.73
N ALA A 159 23.50 -4.33 -1.27
CA ALA A 159 22.32 -3.92 -2.04
C ALA A 159 22.32 -2.41 -2.30
N ARG A 160 22.66 -1.59 -1.29
CA ARG A 160 22.76 -0.15 -1.43
C ARG A 160 23.84 0.24 -2.43
N MET A 161 25.01 -0.40 -2.38
CA MET A 161 26.10 -0.16 -3.32
C MET A 161 25.74 -0.56 -4.76
N ARG A 162 25.02 -1.67 -4.96
CA ARG A 162 24.51 -2.04 -6.30
C ARG A 162 23.55 -1.00 -6.85
N LEU A 163 22.61 -0.53 -6.02
CA LEU A 163 21.68 0.53 -6.41
C LEU A 163 22.44 1.81 -6.79
N GLU A 164 23.42 2.22 -6.00
CA GLU A 164 24.27 3.37 -6.32
C GLU A 164 25.06 3.17 -7.61
N GLY A 165 25.56 1.96 -7.87
CA GLY A 165 26.21 1.59 -9.12
C GLY A 165 25.29 1.78 -10.33
N TRP A 166 24.02 1.38 -10.23
CA TRP A 166 23.04 1.57 -11.31
C TRP A 166 22.70 3.04 -11.54
N LEU A 167 22.51 3.80 -10.46
CA LEU A 167 22.30 5.26 -10.53
C LEU A 167 23.56 6.00 -11.03
N GLY A 168 24.73 5.39 -10.93
CA GLY A 168 25.97 5.86 -11.53
C GLY A 168 25.97 5.86 -13.07
N TYR A 169 24.95 5.29 -13.72
CA TYR A 169 24.74 5.38 -15.17
C TYR A 169 23.87 6.58 -15.59
N THR A 170 23.62 7.52 -14.68
CA THR A 170 22.96 8.81 -14.99
C THR A 170 23.80 9.99 -14.55
N ASP A 171 23.43 11.19 -15.00
CA ASP A 171 24.04 12.41 -14.49
C ASP A 171 23.68 12.67 -13.01
N LYS A 172 24.44 13.56 -12.37
CA LYS A 172 24.30 13.85 -10.94
C LYS A 172 22.93 14.44 -10.59
N ALA A 173 22.35 15.26 -11.47
CA ALA A 173 21.06 15.88 -11.24
C ALA A 173 19.94 14.83 -11.29
N ALA A 174 19.94 13.98 -12.32
CA ALA A 174 18.99 12.86 -12.44
C ALA A 174 19.08 11.89 -11.25
N ARG A 175 20.30 11.59 -10.77
CA ARG A 175 20.50 10.76 -9.58
C ARG A 175 19.93 11.41 -8.33
N SER A 176 20.20 12.69 -8.09
CA SER A 176 19.68 13.42 -6.92
C SER A 176 18.16 13.45 -6.95
N GLU A 177 17.60 13.84 -8.09
CA GLU A 177 16.15 13.90 -8.31
C GLU A 177 15.49 12.55 -8.01
N ALA A 178 16.08 11.44 -8.47
CA ALA A 178 15.55 10.12 -8.18
C ALA A 178 15.57 9.78 -6.69
N LEU A 179 16.64 10.10 -5.97
CA LEU A 179 16.73 9.85 -4.53
C LEU A 179 15.70 10.70 -3.77
N ASP A 180 15.65 12.00 -4.04
CA ASP A 180 14.76 12.95 -3.36
C ASP A 180 13.28 12.61 -3.60
N VAL A 181 12.91 12.32 -4.86
CA VAL A 181 11.51 12.05 -5.23
C VAL A 181 11.07 10.64 -4.83
N VAL A 182 11.95 9.63 -4.93
CA VAL A 182 11.57 8.23 -4.64
C VAL A 182 11.61 7.92 -3.15
N LEU A 183 12.65 8.38 -2.45
CA LEU A 183 12.89 8.06 -1.04
C LEU A 183 12.21 9.05 -0.11
N ASP A 184 12.29 10.34 -0.41
CA ASP A 184 11.76 11.40 0.45
C ASP A 184 10.38 11.94 -0.02
N ASP A 185 9.84 11.40 -1.12
CA ASP A 185 8.54 11.73 -1.71
C ASP A 185 8.37 13.22 -2.07
N VAL A 186 9.49 13.91 -2.28
CA VAL A 186 9.55 15.32 -2.70
C VAL A 186 8.84 15.49 -4.05
N ALA A 187 8.25 16.67 -4.27
CA ALA A 187 7.64 16.98 -5.55
C ALA A 187 8.71 17.01 -6.66
N PRO A 188 8.48 16.35 -7.81
CA PRO A 188 9.48 16.24 -8.85
C PRO A 188 9.70 17.57 -9.57
N GLY A 189 10.96 18.01 -9.61
CA GLY A 189 11.42 19.16 -10.38
C GLY A 189 11.86 18.79 -11.79
N ASP A 190 12.36 17.57 -11.99
CA ASP A 190 12.90 17.08 -13.26
C ASP A 190 12.44 15.66 -13.58
N VAL A 191 11.27 15.56 -14.20
CA VAL A 191 10.64 14.27 -14.50
C VAL A 191 11.47 13.44 -15.50
N GLU A 192 12.16 14.06 -16.46
CA GLU A 192 12.98 13.33 -17.44
C GLU A 192 14.25 12.74 -16.80
N GLY A 193 14.86 13.49 -15.88
CA GLY A 193 15.97 12.98 -15.04
C GLY A 193 15.52 11.81 -14.18
N LEU A 194 14.38 11.94 -13.50
CA LEU A 194 13.77 10.86 -12.72
C LEU A 194 13.56 9.59 -13.57
N LEU A 195 12.94 9.72 -14.75
CA LEU A 195 12.70 8.57 -15.64
C LEU A 195 13.99 7.92 -16.13
N SER A 196 15.01 8.72 -16.44
CA SER A 196 16.32 8.22 -16.87
C SER A 196 16.98 7.38 -15.77
N ALA A 197 16.93 7.86 -14.52
CA ALA A 197 17.44 7.13 -13.36
C ALA A 197 16.65 5.84 -13.08
N LEU A 198 15.32 5.90 -13.13
CA LEU A 198 14.46 4.72 -12.95
C LEU A 198 14.70 3.66 -14.03
N ARG A 199 14.96 4.06 -15.28
CA ARG A 199 15.33 3.13 -16.36
C ARG A 199 16.67 2.44 -16.10
N CYS A 200 17.67 3.15 -15.56
CA CYS A 200 18.93 2.52 -15.15
C CYS A 200 18.73 1.49 -14.03
N VAL A 201 17.90 1.80 -13.03
CA VAL A 201 17.57 0.85 -11.96
C VAL A 201 16.78 -0.35 -12.51
N SER A 202 15.82 -0.11 -13.41
CA SER A 202 15.05 -1.16 -14.08
C SER A 202 15.95 -2.12 -14.87
N ASP A 203 16.92 -1.60 -15.62
CA ASP A 203 17.89 -2.41 -16.34
C ASP A 203 18.73 -3.26 -15.39
N GLY A 204 19.22 -2.67 -14.31
CA GLY A 204 19.99 -3.35 -13.28
C GLY A 204 19.22 -4.50 -12.62
N LEU A 205 17.93 -4.28 -12.31
CA LEU A 205 17.05 -5.31 -11.75
C LEU A 205 16.82 -6.49 -12.70
N ARG A 206 16.74 -6.19 -14.00
CA ARG A 206 16.47 -7.18 -15.04
C ARG A 206 17.74 -7.84 -15.60
N GLY A 207 18.91 -7.47 -15.09
CA GLY A 207 20.20 -7.96 -15.60
C GLY A 207 20.49 -7.53 -17.04
N ARG A 208 19.86 -6.44 -17.51
CA ARG A 208 20.13 -5.88 -18.83
C ARG A 208 21.50 -5.19 -18.84
N ARG A 209 22.08 -5.04 -20.02
CA ARG A 209 23.32 -4.28 -20.18
C ARG A 209 23.06 -2.82 -19.79
N MET A 210 23.84 -2.30 -18.84
CA MET A 210 23.74 -0.91 -18.41
C MET A 210 24.13 0.05 -19.54
N VAL A 211 23.33 1.09 -19.72
CA VAL A 211 23.54 2.16 -20.71
C VAL A 211 23.61 3.49 -19.97
N TRP A 212 24.60 4.31 -20.32
CA TRP A 212 24.69 5.68 -19.79
C TRP A 212 23.52 6.53 -20.31
N ARG A 213 22.78 7.17 -19.40
CA ARG A 213 21.61 8.01 -19.66
C ARG A 213 21.73 9.43 -19.10
N GLY A 214 22.95 9.86 -18.76
CA GLY A 214 23.16 11.21 -18.28
C GLY A 214 23.08 12.24 -19.40
N ARG A 215 22.47 13.38 -19.09
CA ARG A 215 22.48 14.56 -19.96
C ARG A 215 23.81 15.29 -19.74
N GLY A 216 24.51 15.60 -20.83
CA GLY A 216 25.80 16.28 -20.83
C GLY A 216 25.71 17.72 -20.34
#